data_AF-A0A3N2RF07-F1
#
_entry.id   AF-A0A3N2RF07-F1
#
_cell.length_a   1.000
_cell.length_b   1.000
_cell.length_c   1.000
_cell.angle_alpha   90.00
_cell.angle_beta   90.00
_cell.angle_gamma   90.00
#
_symmetry.space_group_name_H-M   'P 1'
#
loop_
_entity.id
_entity.type
_entity.pdbx_description
1 polymer ?
#
loop_
_entity_poly.entity_id
_entity_poly.type
_entity_poly.pdbx_seq_one_letter_code
_entity_poly.pdbx_strand_id
1 'polypeptide(L)'
;FTYAFMGDGCMMEGISHEVCSLAGTLKLGKLIAFYDDNGISIDGHVEGWFTDDTAKRFEAYHWHVIRGIDGHDPEAIKRAVEEA
;
A
#
# COMPACT_ATOMS: atom_id res chain seq x y z
N PHE A 1 0.78 -13.44 11.62
CA PHE A 1 0.78 -12.21 10.80
C PHE A 1 1.68 -12.44 9.62
N THR A 2 1.32 -11.84 8.49
CA THR A 2 2.08 -11.84 7.25
C THR A 2 2.32 -10.38 6.89
N TYR A 3 3.57 -10.03 6.60
CA TYR A 3 3.97 -8.67 6.27
C TYR A 3 4.51 -8.62 4.83
N ALA A 4 4.18 -7.57 4.09
CA ALA A 4 4.70 -7.32 2.75
C ALA A 4 5.15 -5.86 2.62
N PHE A 5 6.28 -5.63 1.95
CA PHE A 5 6.73 -4.30 1.54
C PHE A 5 6.58 -4.17 0.04
N MET A 6 6.02 -3.04 -0.40
CA MET A 6 5.65 -2.78 -1.78
C MET A 6 6.03 -1.34 -2.13
N GLY A 7 6.40 -1.09 -3.38
CA GLY A 7 6.63 0.25 -3.90
C GLY A 7 5.74 0.56 -5.10
N ASP A 8 5.99 1.71 -5.73
CA ASP A 8 5.18 2.20 -6.86
C ASP A 8 5.05 1.19 -8.00
N GLY A 9 6.15 0.51 -8.36
CA GLY A 9 6.14 -0.52 -9.40
C GLY A 9 5.18 -1.67 -9.09
N CYS A 10 5.10 -2.12 -7.83
CA CYS A 10 4.14 -3.14 -7.42
C CYS A 10 2.69 -2.66 -7.59
N MET A 11 2.43 -1.38 -7.31
CA MET A 11 1.10 -0.77 -7.40
C MET A 11 0.67 -0.48 -8.84
N MET A 12 1.60 -0.53 -9.81
CA MET A 12 1.30 -0.43 -11.24
C MET A 12 0.99 -1.79 -11.88
N GLU A 13 1.51 -2.89 -11.31
CA GLU A 13 1.38 -4.23 -11.88
C GLU A 13 -0.02 -4.82 -11.65
N GLY A 14 -0.72 -5.18 -12.72
CA GLY A 14 -2.11 -5.66 -12.69
C GLY A 14 -2.36 -6.82 -11.73
N ILE A 15 -1.36 -7.70 -11.54
CA ILE A 15 -1.47 -8.82 -10.61
C ILE A 15 -1.67 -8.37 -9.16
N SER A 16 -1.13 -7.22 -8.75
CA SER A 16 -1.33 -6.69 -7.39
C SER A 16 -2.80 -6.33 -7.15
N HIS A 17 -3.49 -5.81 -8.16
CA HIS A 17 -4.91 -5.49 -8.09
C HIS A 17 -5.77 -6.74 -7.90
N GLU A 18 -5.48 -7.80 -8.65
CA GLU A 18 -6.19 -9.07 -8.55
C GLU A 18 -6.05 -9.67 -7.15
N VAL A 19 -4.82 -9.78 -6.64
CA VAL A 19 -4.55 -10.42 -5.35
C VAL A 19 -5.00 -9.56 -4.18
N CYS A 20 -4.87 -8.23 -4.25
CA CYS A 20 -5.34 -7.32 -3.20
C CYS A 20 -6.87 -7.26 -3.14
N SER A 21 -7.56 -7.29 -4.28
CA SER A 21 -9.03 -7.42 -4.33
C SER A 21 -9.50 -8.74 -3.71
N LEU A 22 -8.82 -9.85 -4.03
CA LEU A 22 -9.10 -11.15 -3.41
C LEU A 22 -8.84 -11.15 -1.90
N ALA A 23 -7.72 -10.57 -1.45
CA ALA A 23 -7.36 -10.50 -0.04
C ALA A 23 -8.40 -9.74 0.79
N GLY A 24 -8.93 -8.63 0.28
CA GLY A 24 -10.01 -7.89 0.92
C GLY A 24 -11.33 -8.67 0.93
N THR A 25 -11.67 -9.35 -0.17
CA THR A 25 -12.84 -10.26 -0.23
C THR A 25 -12.76 -11.37 0.82
N LEU A 26 -11.58 -11.96 1.00
CA LEU A 26 -11.32 -13.01 1.98
C LEU A 26 -11.11 -12.49 3.41
N LYS A 27 -11.09 -11.16 3.61
CA LYS A 27 -10.89 -10.49 4.91
C LYS A 27 -9.64 -11.01 5.63
N LEU A 28 -8.51 -11.01 4.95
CA LEU A 28 -7.24 -11.47 5.50
C LEU A 28 -6.67 -10.48 6.55
N GLY A 29 -7.33 -10.28 7.68
CA GLY A 29 -6.97 -9.32 8.74
C GLY A 29 -5.69 -9.65 9.53
N LYS A 30 -4.84 -10.53 9.02
CA LYS A 30 -3.48 -10.78 9.53
C LYS A 30 -2.42 -10.49 8.47
N LEU A 31 -2.81 -10.00 7.30
CA LEU A 31 -1.94 -9.52 6.22
C LEU A 31 -1.82 -7.99 6.34
N ILE A 32 -0.61 -7.51 6.57
CA ILE A 32 -0.29 -6.08 6.67
C ILE A 32 0.69 -5.74 5.56
N ALA A 33 0.39 -4.73 4.75
CA ALA A 33 1.20 -4.34 3.61
C ALA A 33 1.66 -2.89 3.76
N PHE A 34 2.96 -2.68 3.68
CA PHE A 34 3.59 -1.36 3.70
C PHE A 34 3.80 -0.92 2.26
N TYR A 35 3.25 0.25 1.92
CA TYR A 35 3.49 0.89 0.64
C TYR A 35 4.48 2.04 0.85
N ASP A 36 5.67 1.90 0.27
CA ASP A 36 6.66 2.97 0.15
C ASP A 36 6.22 3.94 -0.95
N ASP A 37 5.36 4.88 -0.56
CA ASP A 37 4.84 5.96 -1.39
C ASP A 37 5.87 7.10 -1.47
N ASN A 38 6.91 6.91 -2.29
CA ASN A 38 7.99 7.89 -2.48
C ASN A 38 7.94 8.57 -3.86
N GLY A 39 7.05 8.13 -4.74
CA GLY A 39 6.81 8.73 -6.06
C GLY A 39 7.93 8.50 -7.07
N ILE A 40 8.79 7.49 -6.89
CA ILE A 40 9.95 7.20 -7.73
C ILE A 40 9.92 5.75 -8.23
N SER A 41 10.07 5.59 -9.55
CA SER A 41 10.43 4.31 -10.18
C SER A 41 11.85 4.38 -10.77
N ILE A 42 12.29 3.31 -11.43
CA ILE A 42 13.60 3.27 -12.09
C ILE A 42 13.78 4.36 -13.16
N ASP A 43 12.69 4.76 -13.81
CA ASP A 43 12.67 5.80 -14.86
C ASP A 43 12.44 7.21 -14.30
N GLY A 44 12.37 7.37 -12.96
CA GLY A 44 12.23 8.64 -12.27
C GLY A 44 10.84 8.85 -11.66
N HIS A 45 10.41 10.12 -11.58
CA HIS A 45 9.14 10.48 -10.94
C HIS A 45 7.93 9.89 -11.67
N VAL A 46 7.06 9.23 -10.92
CA VAL A 46 5.97 8.42 -11.50
C VAL A 46 4.75 9.24 -11.95
N GLU A 47 4.67 10.52 -11.57
CA GLU A 47 3.53 11.42 -11.82
C GLU A 47 3.13 11.55 -13.32
N GLY A 48 4.01 11.20 -14.24
CA GLY A 48 3.72 11.22 -15.68
C GLY A 48 2.89 10.04 -16.20
N TRP A 49 2.84 8.92 -15.45
CA TRP A 49 2.19 7.68 -15.89
C TRP A 49 1.50 6.89 -14.77
N PHE A 50 1.64 7.34 -13.52
CA PHE A 50 0.98 6.76 -12.35
C PHE A 50 0.42 7.91 -11.49
N THR A 51 -0.88 8.15 -11.63
CA THR A 51 -1.54 9.35 -11.08
C THR A 51 -2.82 8.99 -10.33
N ASP A 52 -3.01 7.72 -9.99
CA ASP A 52 -4.22 7.29 -9.31
C ASP A 52 -4.11 7.46 -7.79
N ASP A 53 -5.26 7.45 -7.11
CA ASP A 53 -5.30 7.47 -5.65
C ASP A 53 -5.20 6.03 -5.14
N THR A 54 -3.96 5.54 -5.01
CA THR A 54 -3.68 4.16 -4.56
C THR A 54 -4.40 3.83 -3.25
N ALA A 55 -4.45 4.77 -2.31
CA ALA A 55 -5.14 4.57 -1.05
C ALA A 55 -6.67 4.41 -1.23
N LYS A 56 -7.33 5.23 -2.07
CA LYS A 56 -8.76 5.02 -2.39
C LYS A 56 -9.01 3.72 -3.13
N ARG A 57 -8.08 3.30 -3.98
CA ARG A 57 -8.14 2.00 -4.66
C ARG A 57 -8.13 0.84 -3.66
N PHE A 58 -7.28 0.90 -2.64
CA PHE A 58 -7.25 -0.11 -1.57
C PHE A 58 -8.49 -0.06 -0.66
N GLU A 59 -9.02 1.13 -0.36
CA GLU A 59 -10.31 1.29 0.32
C GLU A 59 -11.43 0.60 -0.48
N ALA A 60 -11.44 0.74 -1.82
CA ALA A 60 -12.38 0.06 -2.70
C ALA A 60 -12.19 -1.47 -2.73
N TYR A 61 -10.97 -1.97 -2.46
CA TYR A 61 -10.69 -3.38 -2.23
C TYR A 61 -11.07 -3.86 -0.83
N HIS A 62 -11.69 -3.02 0.02
CA HIS A 62 -12.06 -3.35 1.39
C HIS A 62 -10.88 -3.53 2.36
N TRP A 63 -9.76 -2.89 2.08
CA TRP A 63 -8.64 -2.82 3.02
C TRP A 63 -8.86 -1.73 4.07
N HIS A 64 -8.32 -1.93 5.27
CA HIS A 64 -8.06 -0.86 6.22
C HIS A 64 -6.81 -0.09 5.73
N VAL A 65 -6.94 1.22 5.54
CA VAL A 65 -5.88 2.05 4.96
C VAL A 65 -5.50 3.16 5.94
N ILE A 66 -4.24 3.17 6.35
CA ILE A 66 -3.65 4.20 7.21
C ILE A 66 -2.78 5.08 6.31
N ARG A 67 -3.15 6.36 6.19
CA ARG A 67 -2.50 7.33 5.28
C ARG A 67 -1.55 8.25 6.04
N GLY A 68 -0.59 8.85 5.31
CA GLY A 68 0.21 9.97 5.81
C GLY A 68 1.16 9.61 6.95
N ILE A 69 1.68 8.38 6.94
CA ILE A 69 2.69 7.93 7.89
C ILE A 69 4.04 8.48 7.44
N ASP A 70 4.74 9.20 8.31
CA ASP A 70 6.14 9.56 8.07
C ASP A 70 7.00 8.30 8.18
N GLY A 71 7.46 7.78 7.04
CA GLY A 71 8.33 6.60 6.95
C GLY A 71 9.72 6.80 7.59
N HIS A 72 10.07 8.03 7.99
CA HIS A 72 11.29 8.33 8.72
C HIS A 72 11.08 8.49 10.25
N ASP A 73 9.83 8.42 10.73
CA ASP A 73 9.50 8.42 12.17
C ASP A 73 9.17 6.99 12.65
N PRO A 74 10.08 6.33 13.40
CA PRO A 74 9.84 4.98 13.92
C PRO A 74 8.60 4.88 14.83
N GLU A 75 8.28 5.94 15.57
CA GLU A 75 7.11 5.94 16.45
C GLU A 75 5.81 6.09 15.66
N ALA A 76 5.81 6.83 14.54
CA ALA A 76 4.66 6.87 13.62
C ALA A 76 4.41 5.50 12.99
N ILE A 77 5.46 4.84 12.51
CA ILE A 77 5.36 3.48 11.96
C ILE A 77 4.82 2.52 13.02
N LYS A 78 5.36 2.57 14.24
CA LYS A 78 4.91 1.71 15.35
C LYS A 78 3.42 1.89 15.63
N ARG A 79 2.93 3.13 15.75
CA ARG A 79 1.50 3.41 15.97
C ARG A 79 0.63 2.85 14.85
N ALA A 80 1.06 2.98 13.59
CA ALA A 80 0.33 2.45 12.46
C ALA A 80 0.28 0.92 12.45
N VAL A 81 1.37 0.24 12.82
CA VAL A 81 1.40 -1.23 12.93
C VAL A 81 0.54 -1.73 14.09
N GLU A 82 0.43 -0.98 15.19
CA GLU A 82 -0.46 -1.31 16.30
C GLU A 82 -1.95 -1.09 15.95
N GLU A 83 -2.25 -0.18 15.02
CA GLU A 83 -3.60 0.08 14.52
C GLU A 83 -4.07 -0.93 13.46
N ALA A 84 -3.14 -1.44 12.64
CA ALA A 84 -3.40 -2.33 11.50
C ALA A 84 -3.89 -3.73 11.88
#